data_AF-A0A2T4LQQ0-F1
#
_entry.id   AF-A0A2T4LQQ0-F1
#
_cell.length_a   1.000
_cell.length_b   1.000
_cell.length_c   1.000
_cell.angle_alpha   90.00
_cell.angle_beta   90.00
_cell.angle_gamma   90.00
#
_symmetry.space_group_name_H-M   'P 1'
#
loop_
_entity.id
_entity.type
_entity.pdbx_description
1 polymer ?
#
loop_
_entity_poly.entity_id
_entity_poly.type
_entity_poly.pdbx_seq_one_letter_code
_entity_poly.pdbx_strand_id
1 'polypeptide(L)' 'MNHKRIAHQILARLPTHVNNVSNRYINSLIKQHTRKEQDFKEIKRIINQYKKHKAKEVITYGKIKRTSN' A
#
# COMPACT_ATOMS: atom_id res chain seq x y z
N MET A 1 -9.89 -13.12 11.03
CA MET A 1 -9.85 -11.71 10.58
C MET A 1 -9.54 -11.70 9.09
N ASN A 2 -10.24 -10.93 8.26
CA ASN A 2 -9.99 -10.89 6.82
C ASN A 2 -9.06 -9.72 6.47
N HIS A 3 -7.75 -9.96 6.45
CA HIS A 3 -6.73 -8.93 6.27
C HIS A 3 -6.83 -8.22 4.91
N LYS A 4 -7.20 -8.95 3.84
CA LYS A 4 -7.41 -8.37 2.50
C LYS A 4 -8.53 -7.35 2.49
N ARG A 5 -9.69 -7.71 3.07
CA ARG A 5 -10.85 -6.81 3.15
C ARG A 5 -10.51 -5.53 3.91
N ILE A 6 -9.80 -5.64 5.03
CA ILE A 6 -9.39 -4.47 5.84
C ILE A 6 -8.36 -3.62 5.09
N ALA A 7 -7.38 -4.24 4.43
CA ALA A 7 -6.42 -3.52 3.60
C ALA A 7 -7.12 -2.73 2.48
N HIS A 8 -8.11 -3.32 1.81
CA HIS A 8 -8.91 -2.62 0.79
C HIS A 8 -9.75 -1.48 1.38
N GLN A 9 -10.34 -1.66 2.56
CA GLN A 9 -11.06 -0.58 3.25
C GLN A 9 -10.14 0.58 3.61
N ILE A 10 -8.92 0.29 4.08
CA ILE A 10 -7.91 1.31 4.37
C ILE A 10 -7.54 2.05 3.08
N LEU A 11 -7.24 1.32 2.00
CA LEU A 11 -6.89 1.90 0.71
C LEU A 11 -8.00 2.78 0.13
N ALA A 12 -9.26 2.36 0.22
CA ALA A 12 -10.42 3.11 -0.26
C ALA A 12 -10.71 4.39 0.54
N ARG A 13 -10.25 4.45 1.80
CA ARG A 13 -10.39 5.64 2.66
C ARG A 13 -9.25 6.65 2.52
N LEU A 14 -8.22 6.34 1.74
CA LEU A 14 -7.11 7.26 1.56
C LEU A 14 -7.58 8.48 0.75
N PRO A 15 -7.30 9.72 1.20
CA PRO A 15 -7.68 10.94 0.48
C PRO A 15 -6.84 11.14 -0.79
N THR A 16 -5.72 10.43 -0.90
CA THR A 16 -4.77 10.52 -2.01
C THR A 16 -4.26 9.14 -2.38
N HIS A 17 -3.56 9.05 -3.51
CA HIS A 17 -2.96 7.81 -3.95
C HIS A 17 -2.02 7.22 -2.88
N VAL A 18 -2.09 5.90 -2.64
CA VAL A 18 -1.31 5.19 -1.59
C VAL A 18 0.21 5.45 -1.63
N ASN A 19 0.73 5.80 -2.81
CA ASN A 19 2.13 6.18 -2.99
C ASN A 19 2.50 7.47 -2.25
N ASN A 20 1.59 8.44 -2.21
CA ASN A 20 1.77 9.76 -1.60
C ASN A 20 1.45 9.76 -0.10
N VAL A 21 0.99 8.63 0.43
CA VAL A 21 0.67 8.47 1.84
C VAL A 21 1.90 7.97 2.60
N SER A 22 2.20 8.64 3.72
CA SER A 22 3.32 8.28 4.58
C SER A 22 3.09 6.94 5.28
N ASN A 23 4.16 6.17 5.47
CA ASN A 23 4.09 4.91 6.21
C ASN A 23 3.60 5.11 7.65
N ARG A 24 3.89 6.26 8.27
CA ARG A 24 3.41 6.60 9.63
C ARG A 24 1.88 6.68 9.66
N TYR A 25 1.28 7.32 8.66
CA TYR A 25 -0.18 7.43 8.56
C TYR A 25 -0.83 6.07 8.29
N ILE A 26 -0.29 5.29 7.35
CA ILE A 26 -0.77 3.92 7.07
C ILE A 26 -0.69 3.05 8.33
N ASN A 27 0.42 3.09 9.06
CA ASN A 27 0.56 2.33 10.31
C ASN A 27 -0.49 2.76 11.36
N SER A 28 -0.80 4.06 11.44
CA SER A 28 -1.84 4.56 12.35
C SER A 28 -3.22 3.99 11.98
N LEU A 29 -3.57 4.01 10.70
CA LEU A 29 -4.83 3.44 10.20
C LEU A 29 -4.91 1.93 10.48
N ILE A 30 -3.84 1.17 10.26
CA ILE A 30 -3.82 -0.27 10.56
C ILE A 30 -4.04 -0.52 12.06
N LYS A 31 -3.43 0.29 12.93
CA LYS A 31 -3.59 0.20 14.39
C LYS A 31 -5.02 0.46 14.87
N GLN A 32 -5.82 1.21 14.11
CA GLN A 32 -7.25 1.39 14.40
C GLN A 32 -8.06 0.10 14.18
N HIS A 33 -7.59 -0.79 13.31
CA HIS A 33 -8.27 -2.04 12.97
C HIS A 33 -7.75 -3.26 13.74
N THR A 34 -6.50 -3.24 14.19
CA THR A 34 -5.93 -4.35 14.97
C THR A 34 -4.85 -3.90 15.94
N ARG A 35 -4.83 -4.54 17.12
CA ARG A 35 -3.77 -4.43 18.11
C ARG A 35 -2.82 -5.63 18.10
N LYS A 36 -3.15 -6.69 17.34
CA LYS A 36 -2.31 -7.89 17.22
C LYS A 36 -1.20 -7.65 16.22
N GLU A 37 0.03 -7.94 16.60
CA GLU A 37 1.22 -7.68 15.78
C GLU A 37 1.21 -8.48 14.46
N GLN A 38 0.77 -9.73 14.51
CA GLN A 38 0.68 -10.59 13.32
C GLN A 38 -0.31 -10.01 12.29
N ASP A 39 -1.50 -9.63 12.74
CA ASP A 39 -2.52 -9.02 11.86
C ASP A 39 -2.05 -7.67 11.29
N PHE A 40 -1.33 -6.88 12.11
CA PHE A 40 -0.74 -5.62 11.69
C PHE A 40 0.26 -5.83 10.55
N LYS A 41 1.17 -6.81 10.70
CA LYS A 41 2.18 -7.13 9.69
C LYS A 41 1.53 -7.62 8.39
N GLU A 42 0.51 -8.46 8.48
CA GLU A 42 -0.19 -9.00 7.31
C GLU A 42 -0.89 -7.90 6.51
N ILE A 43 -1.64 -7.02 7.18
CA ILE A 43 -2.31 -5.88 6.52
C ILE A 43 -1.28 -4.93 5.89
N LYS A 44 -0.21 -4.61 6.61
CA LYS A 44 0.87 -3.75 6.11
C LYS A 44 1.53 -4.33 4.86
N ARG A 45 1.72 -5.66 4.83
CA ARG A 45 2.28 -6.36 3.67
C ARG A 45 1.38 -6.22 2.45
N ILE A 46 0.07 -6.43 2.60
CA ILE A 46 -0.91 -6.30 1.51
C ILE A 46 -0.92 -4.86 0.97
N ILE A 47 -0.98 -3.85 1.84
CA ILE A 47 -0.97 -2.43 1.43
C ILE A 47 0.33 -2.09 0.66
N ASN A 48 1.47 -2.58 1.15
CA ASN A 48 2.76 -2.38 0.47
C ASN A 48 2.84 -3.08 -0.89
N GLN A 49 2.22 -4.26 -1.05
CA GLN A 49 2.12 -4.91 -2.35
C GLN A 49 1.31 -4.03 -3.32
N TYR A 50 0.17 -3.49 -2.91
CA TYR A 50 -0.61 -2.54 -3.71
C TYR A 50 0.20 -1.29 -4.10
N LYS A 51 0.98 -0.74 -3.16
CA LYS A 51 1.88 0.39 -3.41
C LYS A 51 2.93 0.06 -4.50
N LYS A 52 3.54 -1.14 -4.43
CA LYS A 52 4.52 -1.61 -5.44
C LYS A 52 3.90 -1.91 -6.81
N HIS A 53 2.73 -2.54 -6.86
CA HIS A 53 2.06 -2.86 -8.11
C HIS A 53 1.60 -1.59 -8.85
N LYS A 54 1.01 -0.63 -8.14
CA LYS A 54 0.61 0.66 -8.72
C LYS A 54 1.81 1.50 -9.16
N ALA A 55 2.93 1.47 -8.42
CA ALA A 55 4.15 2.15 -8.84
C ALA A 55 4.67 1.63 -10.20
N LYS A 56 4.57 0.32 -10.48
CA LYS A 56 4.92 -0.24 -11.79
C LYS A 56 4.01 0.28 -12.92
N GLU A 57 2.71 0.40 -12.67
CA GLU A 57 1.77 0.98 -13.65
C GLU A 57 2.14 2.45 -13.97
N VAL A 58 2.54 3.24 -12.97
CA VAL A 58 2.92 4.66 -13.16
C VAL A 58 4.27 4.81 -13.87
N ILE A 59 5.23 3.92 -13.64
CA ILE A 59 6.55 3.95 -14.32
C ILE A 59 6.42 3.64 -15.83
N THR A 60 5.28 3.11 -16.27
CA THR A 60 5.04 2.84 -17.70
C THR A 60 4.64 4.11 -18.48
N TYR A 61 4.23 5.18 -17.80
CA TYR A 61 3.82 6.47 -18.42
C TYR A 61 4.82 7.61 -18.20
N GLY A 62 6.05 7.30 -17.77
CA GLY A 62 7.09 8.28 -17.52
C GLY A 62 8.47 7.77 -17.91
N LYS A 63 8.71 7.59 -19.22
CA LYS A 63 10.03 7.32 -19.81
C LYS A 63 10.86 6.24 -19.11
N ILE A 64 10.71 4.98 -19.53
CA ILE A 64 11.86 4.07 -19.53
C ILE A 64 12.67 4.40 -20.78
N LYS A 65 13.69 5.26 -20.62
CA LYS A 65 14.74 5.40 -21.64
C LYS A 65 15.53 4.08 -21.68
N ARG A 66 15.39 3.40 -22.82
CA ARG A 66 16.36 2.60 -23.59
C ARG A 66 17.44 1.80 -22.83
N THR A 67 17.36 0.48 -23.06
CA THR A 67 18.43 -0.41 -23.56
C THR A 67 19.86 0.13 -23.53
N SER A 68 20.79 -0.66 -22.99
CA SER A 68 22.05 -0.98 -23.68
C SER A 68 22.71 -2.23 -23.08
N ASN A 69 23.07 -3.13 -24.00
CA ASN A 69 23.98 -4.29 -23.98
C ASN A 69 24.21 -5.07 -22.69
#